data_AF-A0A1V5BIG3-F1
#
_entry.id   AF-A0A1V5BIG3-F1
#
_cell.length_a   1.000
_cell.length_b   1.000
_cell.length_c   1.000
_cell.angle_alpha   90.00
_cell.angle_beta   90.00
_cell.angle_gamma   90.00
#
_symmetry.space_group_name_H-M   'P 1'
#
loop_
_entity.id
_entity.type
_entity.pdbx_description
1 polymer ?
#
loop_
_entity_poly.entity_id
_entity_poly.type
_entity_poly.pdbx_seq_one_letter_code
_entity_poly.pdbx_strand_id
1 'polypeptide(L)'
;MSDVFICDSCGSDEFKIKTNEIHGYGIWCNKCNKFIKWTGKGGEKKKKNNPTYRKLHKKDGELICELCGISESEAKEMGFHFAEDHIIAEDFGGDDTFENSRPLCSICHYEKTAREHRTRGIKKLLEKINTPKEKSIDLKHTLNKKDFDDIPF
;
A
#
# COMPACT_ATOMS: atom_id res chain seq x y z
N MET A 1 -8.23 28.67 2.97
CA MET A 1 -6.98 29.09 2.31
C MET A 1 -6.57 27.95 1.40
N SER A 2 -6.55 28.17 0.10
CA SER A 2 -6.02 27.22 -0.87
C SER A 2 -4.50 27.22 -0.74
N ASP A 3 -3.91 26.06 -0.42
CA ASP A 3 -2.46 25.91 -0.44
C ASP A 3 -1.95 26.19 -1.87
N VAL A 4 -1.16 27.25 -2.05
CA VAL A 4 -0.51 27.57 -3.32
C VAL A 4 0.73 26.68 -3.45
N PHE A 5 0.75 25.79 -4.44
CA PHE A 5 1.90 24.90 -4.70
C PHE A 5 2.80 25.52 -5.77
N ILE A 6 4.08 25.74 -5.43
CA ILE A 6 5.09 26.19 -6.39
C ILE A 6 6.05 25.03 -6.68
N CYS A 7 6.37 24.80 -7.95
CA CYS A 7 7.32 23.79 -8.36
C CYS A 7 8.76 24.23 -8.08
N ASP A 8 9.48 23.54 -7.20
CA ASP A 8 10.87 23.83 -6.83
C ASP A 8 11.87 23.79 -7.99
N SER A 9 11.51 23.20 -9.14
CA SER A 9 12.42 23.05 -10.28
C SER A 9 12.21 24.07 -11.40
N CYS A 10 11.01 24.64 -11.53
CA CYS A 10 10.73 25.61 -12.61
C CYS A 10 9.94 26.84 -12.16
N GLY A 11 9.58 26.94 -10.87
CA GLY A 11 8.81 28.06 -10.32
C GLY A 11 7.33 28.10 -10.73
N SER A 12 6.85 27.13 -11.52
CA SER A 12 5.46 27.09 -11.99
C SER A 12 4.50 26.76 -10.85
N ASP A 13 3.36 27.42 -10.83
CA ASP A 13 2.19 27.15 -9.98
C ASP A 13 1.14 26.26 -10.68
N GLU A 14 1.28 26.02 -11.98
CA GLU A 14 0.46 25.05 -12.70
C GLU A 14 0.82 23.58 -12.37
N PHE A 15 -0.19 22.80 -11.98
CA PHE A 15 -0.05 21.38 -11.69
C PHE A 15 -1.17 20.52 -12.29
N LYS A 16 -0.88 19.23 -12.45
CA LYS A 16 -1.84 18.20 -12.83
C LYS A 16 -1.84 17.07 -11.82
N ILE A 17 -3.02 16.52 -11.59
CA ILE A 17 -3.21 15.37 -10.71
C ILE A 17 -3.19 14.10 -11.57
N LYS A 18 -2.40 13.10 -11.17
CA LYS A 18 -2.45 11.76 -11.78
C LYS A 18 -2.81 10.72 -10.74
N THR A 19 -3.48 9.67 -11.18
CA THR A 19 -3.77 8.48 -10.36
C THR A 19 -2.60 7.50 -10.39
N ASN A 20 -2.44 6.78 -9.29
CA ASN A 20 -1.48 5.72 -9.06
C ASN A 20 -2.16 4.64 -8.21
N GLU A 21 -2.02 3.38 -8.61
CA GLU A 21 -2.71 2.26 -7.95
C GLU A 21 -2.29 2.07 -6.48
N ILE A 22 -1.02 2.37 -6.17
CA ILE A 22 -0.44 2.16 -4.85
C ILE A 22 -0.75 3.36 -3.95
N HIS A 23 -0.46 4.57 -4.42
CA HIS A 23 -0.46 5.78 -3.60
C HIS A 23 -1.71 6.67 -3.75
N GLY A 24 -2.63 6.35 -4.67
CA GLY A 24 -3.82 7.16 -4.94
C GLY A 24 -3.51 8.30 -5.90
N TYR A 25 -3.78 9.54 -5.49
CA TYR A 25 -3.52 10.71 -6.31
C TYR A 25 -2.15 11.31 -5.99
N GLY A 26 -1.44 11.77 -7.01
CA GLY A 26 -0.23 12.58 -6.86
C GLY A 26 -0.34 13.88 -7.65
N ILE A 27 0.46 14.87 -7.26
CA ILE A 27 0.57 16.16 -7.92
C ILE A 27 1.89 16.18 -8.71
N TRP A 28 1.79 16.52 -10.00
CA TRP A 28 2.93 16.78 -10.88
C TRP A 28 2.89 18.20 -11.40
N CYS A 29 4.06 18.83 -11.53
CA CYS A 29 4.16 20.11 -12.23
C CYS A 29 3.71 19.96 -13.68
N ASN A 30 2.90 20.89 -14.18
CA ASN A 30 2.42 20.83 -15.55
C ASN A 30 3.54 21.09 -16.58
N LYS A 31 4.45 22.03 -16.27
CA LYS A 31 5.53 22.45 -17.18
C LYS A 31 6.68 21.46 -17.29
N CYS A 32 7.28 21.06 -16.17
CA CYS A 32 8.45 20.18 -16.17
C CYS A 32 8.11 18.70 -15.90
N ASN A 33 6.84 18.38 -15.65
CA ASN A 33 6.35 17.01 -15.37
C ASN A 33 7.05 16.34 -14.17
N LYS A 34 7.69 17.11 -13.28
CA LYS A 34 8.31 16.61 -12.04
C LYS A 34 7.24 16.31 -11.00
N PHE A 35 7.42 15.20 -10.29
CA PHE A 35 6.57 14.82 -9.15
C PHE A 35 6.81 15.77 -7.97
N ILE A 36 5.73 16.25 -7.37
CA ILE A 36 5.78 17.16 -6.21
C ILE A 36 5.49 16.37 -4.94
N LYS A 37 4.28 15.80 -4.81
CA LYS A 37 3.88 14.99 -3.65
C LYS A 37 2.68 14.10 -3.94
N TRP A 38 2.48 13.11 -3.07
CA TRP A 38 1.23 12.33 -3.01
C TRP A 38 0.17 13.11 -2.23
N THR A 39 -1.08 13.08 -2.69
CA THR A 39 -2.24 13.65 -2.00
C THR A 39 -3.14 12.58 -1.37
N GLY A 40 -2.76 11.31 -1.49
CA GLY A 40 -3.51 10.17 -0.96
C GLY A 40 -4.64 9.72 -1.89
N LYS A 41 -5.33 8.64 -1.53
CA LYS A 41 -6.54 8.14 -2.22
C LYS A 41 -7.70 9.04 -1.79
N GLY A 42 -8.26 9.81 -2.72
CA GLY A 42 -9.28 10.80 -2.45
C GLY A 42 -10.53 10.18 -1.82
N GLY A 43 -11.04 10.80 -0.77
CA GLY A 43 -12.35 10.48 -0.18
C GLY A 43 -12.41 10.70 1.32
N GLU A 44 -11.46 10.17 2.07
CA GLU A 44 -11.45 10.31 3.51
C GLU A 44 -10.20 11.08 3.92
N LYS A 45 -10.39 12.09 4.79
CA LYS A 45 -9.27 12.68 5.51
C LYS A 45 -8.58 11.51 6.19
N LYS A 46 -7.43 11.06 5.67
CA LYS A 46 -6.53 10.21 6.44
C LYS A 46 -6.44 10.89 7.80
N LYS A 47 -6.86 10.20 8.87
CA LYS A 47 -6.57 10.65 10.22
C LYS A 47 -5.07 10.91 10.18
N LYS A 48 -4.67 12.18 10.37
CA LYS A 48 -3.24 12.51 10.43
C LYS A 48 -2.68 11.56 11.49
N ASN A 49 -1.62 10.79 11.16
CA ASN A 49 -0.88 10.00 12.14
C ASN A 49 -0.80 10.84 13.40
N ASN A 50 -1.47 10.36 14.45
CA ASN A 50 -1.67 11.17 15.63
C ASN A 50 -0.26 11.35 16.22
N PRO A 51 0.36 12.55 16.15
CA PRO A 51 1.75 12.75 16.58
C PRO A 51 1.95 12.38 18.06
N THR A 52 0.84 12.20 18.76
CA THR A 52 0.69 11.74 20.12
C THR A 52 1.22 10.33 20.35
N TYR A 53 0.98 9.36 19.47
CA TYR A 53 1.35 7.96 19.75
C TYR A 53 2.87 7.75 19.81
N ARG A 54 3.62 8.34 18.87
CA ARG A 54 5.09 8.35 18.95
C ARG A 54 5.60 8.95 20.27
N LYS A 55 4.94 9.97 20.83
CA LYS A 55 5.33 10.53 22.13
C LYS A 55 4.99 9.58 23.28
N LEU A 56 3.84 8.90 23.21
CA LEU A 56 3.39 7.95 24.23
C LEU A 56 4.27 6.68 24.28
N HIS A 57 4.88 6.30 23.16
CA HIS A 57 5.79 5.16 23.07
C HIS A 57 7.19 5.39 23.66
N LYS A 58 7.53 6.63 24.03
CA LYS A 58 8.84 6.92 24.62
C LYS A 58 8.93 6.33 26.02
N LYS A 59 9.93 5.47 26.25
CA LYS A 59 10.33 4.99 27.57
C LYS A 59 11.57 5.76 27.99
N ASP A 60 11.52 6.40 29.14
CA ASP A 60 12.61 7.25 29.66
C ASP A 60 13.07 8.34 28.66
N GLY A 61 12.14 8.85 27.84
CA GLY A 61 12.39 9.89 26.84
C GLY A 61 12.86 9.38 25.47
N GLU A 62 13.06 8.07 25.32
CA GLU A 62 13.62 7.45 24.13
C GLU A 62 12.67 6.44 23.50
N LEU A 63 12.69 6.32 22.16
CA LEU A 63 12.01 5.21 21.49
C LEU A 63 12.91 3.99 21.48
N ILE A 64 12.34 2.84 21.80
CA ILE A 64 13.00 1.55 21.65
C ILE A 64 12.24 0.77 20.60
N CYS A 65 12.94 0.21 19.61
CA CYS A 65 12.31 -0.60 18.58
C CYS A 65 11.75 -1.87 19.21
N GLU A 66 10.43 -2.10 19.10
CA GLU A 66 9.80 -3.27 19.72
C GLU A 66 10.17 -4.61 19.07
N LEU A 67 10.85 -4.59 17.90
CA LEU A 67 11.28 -5.81 17.22
C LEU A 67 12.75 -6.16 17.49
N CYS A 68 13.67 -5.19 17.42
CA CYS A 68 15.10 -5.47 17.58
C CYS A 68 15.73 -4.85 18.84
N GLY A 69 14.99 -4.04 19.60
CA GLY A 69 15.48 -3.43 20.84
C GLY A 69 16.42 -2.23 20.68
N ILE A 70 16.77 -1.83 19.44
CA ILE A 70 17.64 -0.66 19.22
C ILE A 70 16.97 0.62 19.74
N SER A 71 17.76 1.52 20.32
CA SER A 71 17.26 2.81 20.81
C SER A 71 17.19 3.88 19.70
N GLU A 72 16.47 4.98 19.96
CA GLU A 72 16.36 6.13 19.04
C GLU A 72 17.73 6.75 18.77
N SER A 73 18.59 6.84 19.79
CA SER A 73 19.93 7.41 19.70
C SER A 73 20.86 6.49 18.91
N GLU A 74 20.89 5.20 19.21
CA GLU A 74 21.70 4.21 18.47
C GLU A 74 21.28 4.15 17.00
N ALA A 75 19.97 4.10 16.73
CA ALA A 75 19.45 4.11 15.36
C ALA A 75 19.89 5.38 14.61
N LYS A 76 19.87 6.55 15.27
CA LYS A 76 20.28 7.82 14.69
C LYS A 76 21.78 7.84 14.37
N GLU A 77 22.63 7.30 15.23
CA GLU A 77 24.08 7.17 14.99
C GLU A 77 24.37 6.31 13.75
N MET A 78 23.54 5.30 13.50
CA MET A 78 23.62 4.44 12.31
C MET A 78 22.94 5.04 11.07
N GLY A 79 22.36 6.25 11.16
CA GLY A 79 21.66 6.91 10.04
C GLY A 79 20.24 6.39 9.77
N PHE A 80 19.63 5.69 10.73
CA PHE A 80 18.26 5.21 10.68
C PHE A 80 17.29 6.17 11.37
N HIS A 81 16.00 5.97 11.12
CA HIS A 81 14.93 6.74 11.77
C HIS A 81 13.86 5.80 12.32
N PHE A 82 13.04 6.30 13.24
CA PHE A 82 11.89 5.58 13.75
C PHE A 82 10.63 5.92 12.95
N ALA A 83 9.86 4.87 12.67
CA ALA A 83 8.53 4.93 12.10
C ALA A 83 7.53 4.34 13.11
N GLU A 84 6.29 4.81 13.01
CA GLU A 84 5.16 4.22 13.70
C GLU A 84 4.54 3.16 12.79
N ASP A 85 4.38 1.95 13.31
CA ASP A 85 3.90 0.78 12.58
C ASP A 85 2.61 0.25 13.21
N HIS A 86 1.64 -0.14 12.37
CA HIS A 86 0.47 -0.86 12.85
C HIS A 86 0.79 -2.34 13.08
N ILE A 87 0.50 -2.88 14.26
CA ILE A 87 0.70 -4.30 14.60
C ILE A 87 -0.13 -5.18 13.64
N ILE A 88 -1.42 -4.85 13.53
CA ILE A 88 -2.33 -5.36 12.51
C ILE A 88 -2.51 -4.25 11.48
N ALA A 89 -2.16 -4.50 10.21
CA ALA A 89 -2.31 -3.49 9.17
C ALA A 89 -3.79 -3.20 8.85
N GLU A 90 -4.10 -1.99 8.42
CA GLU A 90 -5.46 -1.54 8.07
C GLU A 90 -6.16 -2.47 7.07
N ASP A 91 -5.44 -2.95 6.04
CA ASP A 91 -5.94 -3.89 5.03
C ASP A 91 -6.38 -5.26 5.61
N PHE A 92 -5.96 -5.57 6.84
CA PHE A 92 -6.34 -6.76 7.59
C PHE A 92 -7.32 -6.45 8.74
N GLY A 93 -7.94 -5.27 8.73
CA GLY A 93 -8.90 -4.84 9.75
C GLY A 93 -8.25 -4.28 11.01
N GLY A 94 -6.99 -3.84 10.93
CA GLY A 94 -6.34 -3.15 12.04
C GLY A 94 -6.83 -1.72 12.19
N ASP A 95 -7.14 -1.32 13.43
CA ASP A 95 -7.56 0.04 13.75
C ASP A 95 -6.37 0.98 13.94
N ASP A 96 -6.55 2.27 13.64
CA ASP A 96 -5.57 3.31 13.94
C ASP A 96 -5.69 3.75 15.42
N THR A 97 -5.15 2.92 16.32
CA THR A 97 -5.16 3.14 17.78
C THR A 97 -3.75 3.02 18.36
N PHE A 98 -3.56 3.58 19.57
CA PHE A 98 -2.28 3.45 20.27
C PHE A 98 -1.93 1.99 20.52
N GLU A 99 -2.92 1.18 20.91
CA GLU A 99 -2.78 -0.25 21.23
C GLU A 99 -2.41 -1.10 20.00
N ASN A 100 -2.78 -0.64 18.80
CA ASN A 100 -2.40 -1.27 17.54
C ASN A 100 -1.19 -0.57 16.89
N SER A 101 -0.56 0.39 17.56
CA SER A 101 0.64 1.09 17.07
C SER A 101 1.87 0.64 17.83
N ARG A 102 3.03 0.67 17.19
CA ARG A 102 4.32 0.44 17.85
C ARG A 102 5.46 1.21 17.19
N PRO A 103 6.51 1.58 17.94
CA PRO A 103 7.69 2.22 17.40
C PRO A 103 8.64 1.17 16.80
N LEU A 104 8.97 1.33 15.52
CA LEU A 104 9.98 0.50 14.85
C LEU A 104 11.10 1.35 14.29
N CYS A 105 12.33 0.82 14.34
CA CYS A 105 13.41 1.36 13.52
C CYS A 105 13.10 1.13 12.03
N SER A 106 13.64 1.99 11.16
CA SER A 106 13.33 1.97 9.73
C SER A 106 13.64 0.62 9.09
N ILE A 107 14.69 -0.09 9.53
CA ILE A 107 15.02 -1.44 9.02
C ILE A 107 13.89 -2.43 9.30
N CYS A 108 13.51 -2.60 10.57
CA CYS A 108 12.47 -3.56 10.94
C CYS A 108 11.11 -3.20 10.32
N HIS A 109 10.82 -1.90 10.24
CA HIS A 109 9.63 -1.42 9.55
C HIS A 109 9.63 -1.83 8.07
N TYR A 110 10.71 -1.56 7.32
CA TYR A 110 10.83 -1.95 5.91
C TYR A 110 10.74 -3.46 5.72
N GLU A 111 11.38 -4.26 6.57
CA GLU A 111 11.34 -5.71 6.49
C GLU A 111 9.92 -6.26 6.68
N LYS A 112 9.20 -5.77 7.70
CA LYS A 112 7.79 -6.11 7.94
C LYS A 112 6.93 -5.72 6.76
N THR A 113 7.02 -4.48 6.30
CA THR A 113 6.24 -4.00 5.15
C THR A 113 6.51 -4.86 3.92
N ALA A 114 7.77 -5.19 3.62
CA ALA A 114 8.13 -6.05 2.50
C ALA A 114 7.52 -7.45 2.64
N ARG A 115 7.52 -8.04 3.85
CA ARG A 115 6.88 -9.33 4.12
C ARG A 115 5.37 -9.26 3.90
N GLU A 116 4.70 -8.23 4.39
CA GLU A 116 3.27 -8.02 4.17
C GLU A 116 2.92 -7.87 2.69
N HIS A 117 3.71 -7.11 1.93
CA HIS A 117 3.51 -6.96 0.48
C HIS A 117 3.59 -8.30 -0.24
N ARG A 118 4.56 -9.16 0.14
CA ARG A 118 4.65 -10.53 -0.41
C ARG A 118 3.41 -11.36 -0.06
N THR A 119 2.97 -11.34 1.20
CA THR A 119 1.76 -12.05 1.64
C THR A 119 0.52 -11.57 0.89
N ARG A 120 0.38 -10.26 0.67
CA ARG A 120 -0.71 -9.68 -0.13
C ARG A 120 -0.69 -10.17 -1.58
N GLY A 121 0.50 -10.24 -2.19
CA GLY A 121 0.66 -10.80 -3.53
C GLY A 121 0.19 -12.25 -3.61
N ILE A 122 0.57 -13.08 -2.64
CA ILE A 122 0.15 -14.49 -2.55
C ILE A 122 -1.36 -14.61 -2.38
N LYS A 123 -1.96 -13.84 -1.46
CA LYS A 123 -3.42 -13.85 -1.24
C LYS A 123 -4.20 -13.54 -2.52
N LYS A 124 -3.80 -12.50 -3.27
CA LYS A 124 -4.42 -12.15 -4.56
C LYS A 124 -4.30 -13.26 -5.60
N LEU A 125 -3.20 -14.01 -5.62
CA LEU A 125 -3.03 -15.15 -6.52
C LEU A 125 -3.97 -16.29 -6.15
N LEU A 126 -4.09 -16.62 -4.85
CA LEU A 126 -5.00 -17.65 -4.36
C LEU A 126 -6.47 -17.32 -4.63
N GLU A 127 -6.87 -16.05 -4.44
CA GLU A 127 -8.22 -15.58 -4.78
C GLU A 127 -8.52 -15.81 -6.26
N LYS A 128 -7.59 -15.48 -7.15
CA LYS A 128 -7.75 -15.72 -8.60
C LYS A 128 -7.85 -17.20 -8.97
N ILE A 129 -7.12 -18.07 -8.29
CA ILE A 129 -7.19 -19.53 -8.51
C ILE A 129 -8.55 -20.07 -8.06
N ASN A 130 -9.05 -19.58 -6.92
CA ASN A 130 -10.29 -20.06 -6.31
C ASN A 130 -11.54 -19.36 -6.82
N THR A 131 -11.41 -18.34 -7.68
CA THR A 131 -12.59 -17.73 -8.32
C THR A 131 -13.13 -18.76 -9.32
N PRO A 132 -14.38 -19.24 -9.18
CA PRO A 132 -14.97 -20.14 -10.15
C PRO A 132 -14.85 -19.51 -11.53
N LYS A 133 -14.21 -20.20 -12.47
CA LYS A 133 -14.34 -19.84 -13.89
C LYS A 133 -15.80 -20.07 -14.23
N GLU A 134 -16.64 -19.05 -14.13
CA GLU A 134 -17.88 -18.98 -14.89
C GLU A 134 -17.48 -18.91 -16.37
N LYS A 135 -17.12 -20.07 -16.92
CA LYS A 135 -17.27 -20.33 -18.34
C LYS A 135 -18.63 -21.00 -18.48
N SER A 136 -19.65 -20.18 -18.75
CA SER A 136 -20.75 -20.62 -19.59
C SER A 136 -20.16 -20.99 -20.96
N ILE A 137 -19.64 -22.21 -21.06
CA ILE A 137 -19.49 -22.86 -22.35
C ILE A 137 -20.92 -23.21 -22.75
N ASP A 138 -21.56 -22.33 -23.51
CA ASP A 138 -22.81 -22.64 -24.19
C ASP A 138 -22.46 -23.71 -25.25
N LEU A 139 -22.53 -24.98 -24.84
CA LEU A 139 -22.34 -26.16 -25.68
C LEU A 139 -23.57 -26.34 -26.58
N LYS A 140 -23.85 -25.30 -27.38
CA LYS A 140 -24.80 -25.34 -28.51
C LYS A 140 -24.03 -25.25 -29.81
N HIS A 141 -23.12 -26.19 -30.02
CA HIS A 141 -22.65 -26.53 -31.35
C HIS A 141 -22.88 -28.03 -31.58
N THR A 142 -24.10 -28.31 -32.03
CA THR A 142 -24.39 -29.23 -33.14
C THR A 142 -23.49 -30.47 -33.25
N LEU A 143 -23.86 -31.53 -32.51
CA LEU A 143 -23.68 -32.88 -33.03
C LEU A 143 -24.79 -33.11 -34.06
N ASN A 144 -24.46 -32.90 -35.33
CA ASN A 144 -25.33 -33.28 -36.43
C ASN A 144 -25.33 -34.82 -36.51
N LYS A 145 -26.50 -35.42 -36.37
CA LYS A 145 -26.71 -36.87 -36.27
C LYS A 145 -26.47 -37.66 -37.57
N LYS A 146 -25.79 -37.07 -38.56
CA LYS A 146 -25.68 -37.60 -39.93
C LYS A 146 -24.35 -38.29 -40.26
N ASP A 147 -23.38 -38.29 -39.36
CA ASP A 147 -22.04 -38.81 -39.66
C ASP A 147 -21.80 -40.26 -39.17
N PHE A 148 -22.86 -41.04 -38.87
CA PHE A 148 -22.75 -42.41 -38.37
C PHE A 148 -23.25 -43.52 -39.32
N ASP A 149 -23.69 -43.17 -40.53
CA ASP A 149 -24.23 -44.16 -41.48
C ASP A 149 -23.20 -44.71 -42.49
N ASP A 150 -21.92 -44.29 -42.43
CA ASP A 150 -20.88 -44.71 -43.39
C ASP A 150 -19.73 -45.53 -42.75
N ILE A 151 -20.04 -46.50 -41.87
CA ILE A 151 -19.06 -47.51 -41.44
C ILE A 151 -19.40 -48.85 -42.12
N PRO A 152 -18.67 -49.26 -43.17
CA PRO A 152 -18.85 -50.58 -43.78
C PRO A 152 -18.33 -51.68 -42.83
N PHE A 153 -19.13 -52.73 -42.68
CA PHE A 153 -18.79 -54.00 -42.02
C PHE A 153 -17.71 -54.76 -42.80
#